data_AF-A0AAD9U1R8-F1
#
_entry.id   AF-A0AAD9U1R8-F1
#
_cell.length_a   1.000
_cell.length_b   1.000
_cell.length_c   1.000
_cell.angle_alpha   90.00
_cell.angle_beta   90.00
_cell.angle_gamma   90.00
#
_symmetry.space_group_name_H-M   'P 1'
#
loop_
_entity.id
_entity.type
_entity.pdbx_description
1 polymer ?
#
loop_
_entity_poly.entity_id
_entity_poly.type
_entity_poly.pdbx_seq_one_letter_code
_entity_poly.pdbx_strand_id
1 'polypeptide(L)'
;MQRMSLRLVGKILSNKSVNREAFIRVIGSIWQVRNGVEAESVTDNVFVFHFKSHEDRKLVIEKGPWSCDYALLMLEIPVGHGTIEKMEFSQPEFWVQIHQVPLQCMTNEITWSLGDMIGEVLDIDAGALRDCVGKFLRVRVQFDINKNPSDDGV
;
A
#
# COMPACT_ATOMS: atom_id res chain seq x y z
N MET A 1 25.96 -6.42 -2.00
CA MET A 1 24.56 -6.24 -2.44
C MET A 1 23.52 -6.44 -1.33
N GLN A 2 23.86 -6.94 -0.14
CA GLN A 2 22.89 -7.45 0.86
C GLN A 2 22.33 -6.42 1.86
N ARG A 3 22.77 -5.15 1.82
CA ARG A 3 22.44 -4.15 2.86
C ARG A 3 21.09 -3.43 2.65
N MET A 4 20.52 -3.49 1.44
CA MET A 4 19.30 -2.77 1.08
C MET A 4 18.03 -3.63 1.15
N SER A 5 18.20 -4.95 1.16
CA SER A 5 17.09 -5.91 1.09
C SER A 5 16.27 -5.97 2.39
N LEU A 6 16.75 -5.40 3.48
CA LEU A 6 16.03 -5.27 4.75
C LEU A 6 15.50 -3.85 5.00
N ARG A 7 15.55 -2.97 4.00
CA ARG A 7 15.06 -1.60 4.12
C ARG A 7 13.74 -1.41 3.39
N LEU A 8 12.94 -0.46 3.89
CA LEU A 8 11.87 0.20 3.16
C LEU A 8 12.05 1.70 3.26
N VAL A 9 11.73 2.41 2.20
CA VAL A 9 11.61 3.86 2.23
C VAL A 9 10.13 4.17 2.23
N GLY A 10 9.69 5.00 3.17
CA GLY A 10 8.30 5.43 3.24
C GLY A 10 8.15 6.92 3.06
N LYS A 11 7.13 7.32 2.29
CA LYS A 11 6.75 8.73 2.11
C LYS A 11 5.32 8.94 2.56
N ILE A 12 5.11 9.89 3.46
CA ILE A 12 3.77 10.33 3.86
C ILE A 12 3.29 11.36 2.84
N LEU A 13 2.15 11.07 2.20
CA LEU A 13 1.51 11.95 1.23
C LEU A 13 0.74 13.05 1.96
N SER A 14 1.46 14.07 2.41
CA SER A 14 0.90 15.23 3.10
C SER A 14 1.71 16.49 2.78
N ASN A 15 0.99 17.61 2.64
CA ASN A 15 1.58 18.94 2.49
C ASN A 15 2.09 19.53 3.82
N LYS A 16 1.78 18.87 4.95
CA LYS A 16 2.22 19.26 6.29
C LYS A 16 3.29 18.29 6.78
N SER A 17 4.34 18.83 7.41
CA SER A 17 5.33 18.00 8.09
C SER A 17 4.69 17.26 9.26
N VAL A 18 4.83 15.94 9.32
CA VAL A 18 4.37 15.18 10.48
C VAL A 18 5.33 15.34 11.66
N ASN A 19 4.82 15.17 12.88
CA ASN A 19 5.69 14.99 14.04
C ASN A 19 6.41 13.63 13.91
N ARG A 20 7.71 13.70 13.60
CA ARG A 20 8.55 12.54 13.25
C ARG A 20 8.59 11.49 14.37
N GLU A 21 8.80 11.93 15.61
CA GLU A 21 8.87 11.03 16.78
C GLU A 21 7.52 10.35 17.05
N ALA A 22 6.44 11.12 16.99
CA ALA A 22 5.10 10.59 17.17
C ALA A 22 4.75 9.58 16.08
N PHE A 23 5.04 9.90 14.82
CA PHE A 23 4.83 9.01 13.68
C PHE A 23 5.59 7.70 13.84
N ILE A 24 6.91 7.75 14.10
CA ILE A 24 7.76 6.56 14.27
C ILE A 24 7.23 5.67 15.40
N ARG A 25 6.83 6.26 16.52
CA ARG A 25 6.25 5.53 17.65
C ARG A 25 4.94 4.85 17.28
N VAL A 26 4.04 5.58 16.62
CA VAL A 26 2.70 5.08 16.24
C VAL A 26 2.82 3.97 15.21
N ILE A 27 3.57 4.19 14.12
CA ILE A 27 3.67 3.21 13.04
C ILE A 27 4.38 1.93 13.49
N GLY A 28 5.42 2.07 14.33
CA GLY A 28 6.09 0.91 14.94
C GLY A 28 5.15 0.09 15.83
N SER A 29 4.25 0.75 16.58
CA SER A 29 3.22 0.08 17.38
C SER A 29 2.15 -0.61 16.54
N ILE A 30 1.84 -0.09 15.35
CA ILE A 30 0.82 -0.67 14.45
C ILE A 30 1.37 -1.90 13.73
N TRP A 31 2.61 -1.85 13.25
CA TRP A 31 3.17 -2.94 12.45
C TRP A 31 3.42 -4.22 13.25
N GLN A 32 3.63 -4.12 14.57
CA GLN A 32 3.79 -5.27 15.48
C GLN A 32 4.74 -6.35 14.94
N VAL A 33 5.84 -5.92 14.31
CA VAL A 33 6.85 -6.81 13.73
C VAL A 33 7.57 -7.61 14.82
N ARG A 34 7.92 -8.86 14.52
CA ARG A 34 8.44 -9.79 15.54
C ARG A 34 9.84 -9.41 16.01
N ASN A 35 10.69 -8.98 15.09
CA ASN A 35 12.10 -8.69 15.38
C ASN A 35 12.35 -7.19 15.62
N GLY A 36 11.29 -6.38 15.62
CA GLY A 36 11.38 -4.93 15.71
C GLY A 36 11.77 -4.27 14.37
N VAL A 37 11.56 -2.96 14.33
CA VAL A 37 11.91 -2.09 13.22
C VAL A 37 12.47 -0.80 13.78
N GLU A 38 13.59 -0.36 13.23
CA GLU A 38 14.15 0.96 13.50
C GLU A 38 13.74 1.90 12.37
N ALA A 39 13.47 3.17 12.69
CA ALA A 39 13.04 4.14 11.70
C ALA A 39 13.81 5.44 11.88
N GLU A 40 14.27 6.00 10.76
CA GLU A 40 14.93 7.31 10.72
C GLU A 40 14.22 8.22 9.72
N SER A 41 14.16 9.51 10.01
CA SER A 41 13.69 10.53 9.07
C SER A 41 14.86 11.00 8.22
N VAL A 42 14.67 11.00 6.90
CA VAL A 42 15.69 11.47 5.95
C VAL A 42 15.40 12.89 5.49
N THR A 43 14.15 13.17 5.13
CA THR A 43 13.65 14.51 4.81
C THR A 43 12.25 14.67 5.41
N ASP A 44 11.61 15.81 5.15
CA ASP A 44 10.22 16.02 5.55
C ASP A 44 9.32 14.94 4.94
N ASN A 45 8.57 14.26 5.82
CA ASN A 45 7.65 13.19 5.47
C ASN A 45 8.26 11.94 4.79
N VAL A 46 9.60 11.85 4.70
CA VAL A 46 10.29 10.65 4.17
C VAL A 46 11.11 9.97 5.27
N PHE A 47 10.91 8.66 5.38
CA PHE A 47 11.48 7.82 6.42
C PHE A 47 12.13 6.58 5.82
N VAL A 48 13.20 6.09 6.46
CA VAL A 48 13.80 4.80 6.13
C VAL A 48 13.58 3.86 7.30
N PHE A 49 12.95 2.73 7.02
CA PHE A 49 12.67 1.66 7.96
C PHE A 49 13.69 0.55 7.80
N HIS A 50 14.30 0.16 8.91
CA HIS A 50 15.35 -0.83 9.03
C HIS A 50 14.76 -2.06 9.74
N PHE A 51 14.47 -3.10 8.95
CA PHE A 51 13.96 -4.36 9.46
C PHE A 51 15.10 -5.29 9.81
N LYS A 52 14.85 -6.20 10.76
CA LYS A 52 15.79 -7.28 11.09
C LYS A 52 15.46 -8.60 10.38
N SER A 53 14.31 -8.67 9.71
CA SER A 53 13.80 -9.87 9.02
C SER A 53 13.12 -9.50 7.70
N HIS A 54 13.32 -10.34 6.69
CA HIS A 54 12.65 -10.20 5.39
C HIS A 54 11.15 -10.47 5.50
N GLU A 55 10.77 -11.38 6.38
CA GLU A 55 9.40 -11.78 6.66
C GLU A 55 8.63 -10.63 7.29
N ASP A 56 9.21 -9.95 8.29
CA ASP A 56 8.59 -8.77 8.91
C ASP A 56 8.42 -7.64 7.89
N ARG A 57 9.43 -7.37 7.06
CA ARG A 57 9.36 -6.37 5.99
C ARG A 57 8.26 -6.71 4.98
N LYS A 58 8.22 -7.96 4.52
CA LYS A 58 7.23 -8.45 3.55
C LYS A 58 5.82 -8.33 4.13
N LEU A 59 5.63 -8.73 5.38
CA LEU A 59 4.35 -8.65 6.09
C LEU A 59 3.84 -7.20 6.19
N VAL A 60 4.74 -6.24 6.45
CA VAL A 60 4.38 -4.82 6.49
C VAL A 60 3.89 -4.32 5.13
N ILE A 61 4.54 -4.70 4.02
CA ILE A 61 4.06 -4.34 2.68
C ILE A 61 2.69 -4.98 2.41
N GLU A 62 2.56 -6.29 2.68
CA GLU A 62 1.35 -7.05 2.37
C GLU A 62 0.11 -6.62 3.17
N LYS A 63 0.31 -6.18 4.42
CA LYS A 63 -0.76 -5.68 5.29
C LYS A 63 -1.14 -4.22 5.07
N GLY A 64 -0.43 -3.52 4.19
CA GLY A 64 -0.80 -2.18 3.78
C GLY A 64 -2.16 -2.13 3.07
N PRO A 65 -2.63 -0.93 2.71
CA PRO A 65 -1.94 0.35 2.84
C PRO A 65 -1.91 0.88 4.29
N TRP A 66 -0.94 1.73 4.61
CA TRP A 66 -0.81 2.35 5.92
C TRP A 66 -1.19 3.82 5.86
N SER A 67 -1.77 4.34 6.94
CA SER A 67 -1.99 5.78 7.08
C SER A 67 -1.62 6.26 8.47
N CYS A 68 -1.23 7.53 8.56
CA CYS A 68 -1.04 8.21 9.82
C CYS A 68 -1.68 9.59 9.71
N ASP A 69 -2.57 9.90 10.64
CA ASP A 69 -3.29 11.19 10.69
C ASP A 69 -3.97 11.53 9.34
N TYR A 70 -4.69 10.55 8.79
CA TYR A 70 -5.37 10.62 7.48
C TYR A 70 -4.48 10.79 6.25
N ALA A 71 -3.15 10.84 6.42
CA ALA A 71 -2.20 10.86 5.32
C ALA A 71 -1.70 9.45 4.99
N LEU A 72 -1.67 9.11 3.70
CA LEU A 72 -1.21 7.81 3.22
C LEU A 72 0.31 7.69 3.40
N LEU A 73 0.78 6.57 3.93
CA LEU A 73 2.18 6.19 3.95
C LEU A 73 2.45 5.23 2.79
N MET A 74 3.09 5.75 1.75
CA MET A 74 3.61 4.97 0.63
C MET A 74 4.90 4.27 1.04
N LEU A 75 5.07 2.99 0.70
CA LEU A 75 6.27 2.20 1.05
C LEU A 75 6.88 1.61 -0.21
N GLU A 76 8.18 1.84 -0.39
CA GLU A 76 8.94 1.34 -1.53
C GLU A 76 10.16 0.54 -1.09
N ILE A 77 10.48 -0.51 -1.85
CA ILE A 77 11.72 -1.27 -1.67
C ILE A 77 12.84 -0.55 -2.44
N PRO A 78 13.92 -0.11 -1.78
CA PRO A 78 15.05 0.47 -2.48
C PRO A 78 15.75 -0.56 -3.37
N VAL A 79 15.80 -0.29 -4.67
CA VAL A 79 16.48 -1.13 -5.68
C VAL A 79 17.77 -0.44 -6.14
N GLY A 80 18.89 -1.16 -6.10
CA GLY A 80 20.17 -0.71 -6.67
C GLY A 80 20.87 0.42 -5.90
N HIS A 81 21.50 1.32 -6.66
CA HIS A 81 22.28 2.46 -6.15
C HIS A 81 21.54 3.81 -6.26
N GLY A 82 20.21 3.77 -6.47
CA GLY A 82 19.39 4.98 -6.60
C GLY A 82 19.40 5.82 -5.32
N THR A 83 19.24 7.13 -5.47
CA THR A 83 19.00 8.05 -4.34
C THR A 83 17.52 8.04 -3.97
N ILE A 84 17.21 8.33 -2.71
CA ILE A 84 15.83 8.44 -2.21
C ILE A 84 15.02 9.47 -3.03
N GLU A 85 15.68 10.51 -3.52
CA GLU A 85 15.10 11.56 -4.37
C GLU A 85 14.56 11.06 -5.71
N LYS A 86 15.06 9.93 -6.22
CA LYS A 86 14.63 9.34 -7.49
C LYS A 86 13.56 8.27 -7.31
N MET A 87 13.14 8.00 -6.08
CA MET A 87 12.09 7.01 -5.82
C MET A 87 10.73 7.62 -6.11
N GLU A 88 9.92 6.89 -6.87
CA GLU A 88 8.56 7.28 -7.19
C GLU A 88 7.60 6.66 -6.16
N PHE A 89 6.77 7.48 -5.55
CA PHE A 89 5.76 7.08 -4.57
C PHE A 89 4.37 7.37 -5.15
N SER A 90 4.08 6.78 -6.30
CA SER A 90 2.95 7.17 -7.15
C SER A 90 1.85 6.12 -7.25
N GLN A 91 2.14 4.85 -6.96
CA GLN A 91 1.23 3.74 -7.25
C GLN A 91 0.80 2.98 -5.99
N PRO A 92 -0.04 3.58 -5.13
CA PRO A 92 -0.57 2.88 -3.97
C PRO A 92 -1.44 1.69 -4.36
N GLU A 93 -1.45 0.70 -3.48
CA GLU A 93 -2.32 -0.46 -3.59
C GLU A 93 -3.39 -0.43 -2.51
N PHE A 94 -4.66 -0.63 -2.89
CA PHE A 94 -5.78 -0.64 -1.97
C PHE A 94 -6.65 -1.88 -2.14
N TRP A 95 -7.08 -2.45 -1.02
CA TRP A 95 -8.23 -3.33 -1.00
C TRP A 95 -9.51 -2.51 -0.99
N VAL A 96 -10.26 -2.55 -2.08
CA VAL A 96 -11.54 -1.87 -2.25
C VAL A 96 -12.69 -2.86 -2.08
N GLN A 97 -13.72 -2.45 -1.33
CA GLN A 97 -14.95 -3.21 -1.17
C GLN A 97 -16.04 -2.62 -2.08
N ILE A 98 -16.68 -3.45 -2.88
CA ILE A 98 -17.78 -3.09 -3.77
C ILE A 98 -19.07 -3.68 -3.19
N HIS A 99 -19.95 -2.81 -2.75
CA HIS A 99 -21.20 -3.17 -2.09
C HIS A 99 -22.39 -3.14 -3.05
N GLN A 100 -23.51 -3.72 -2.62
CA GLN A 100 -24.79 -3.70 -3.35
C GLN A 100 -24.72 -4.36 -4.74
N VAL A 101 -23.78 -5.28 -4.94
CA VAL A 101 -23.72 -6.11 -6.15
C VAL A 101 -24.80 -7.19 -6.05
N PRO A 102 -25.68 -7.34 -7.05
CA PRO A 102 -26.65 -8.44 -7.07
C PRO A 102 -25.94 -9.79 -6.98
N LEU A 103 -26.49 -10.75 -6.22
CA LEU A 103 -25.87 -12.07 -6.01
C LEU A 103 -25.52 -12.79 -7.32
N GLN A 104 -26.38 -12.68 -8.34
CA GLN A 104 -26.14 -13.25 -9.67
C GLN A 104 -24.95 -12.63 -10.42
N CYS A 105 -24.50 -11.44 -9.99
CA CYS A 105 -23.38 -10.70 -10.55
C CYS A 105 -22.11 -10.82 -9.69
N MET A 106 -22.15 -11.55 -8.58
CA MET A 106 -20.97 -11.79 -7.76
C MET A 106 -20.14 -12.91 -8.36
N THR A 107 -19.42 -12.60 -9.44
CA THR A 107 -18.50 -13.52 -10.12
C THR A 107 -17.10 -12.92 -10.18
N ASN A 108 -16.09 -13.77 -10.35
CA ASN A 108 -14.70 -13.33 -10.53
C ASN A 108 -14.58 -12.36 -11.71
N GLU A 109 -15.27 -12.65 -12.81
CA GLU A 109 -15.27 -11.85 -14.05
C GLU A 109 -15.80 -10.43 -13.82
N ILE A 110 -16.95 -10.30 -13.13
CA ILE A 110 -17.54 -9.00 -12.82
C ILE A 110 -16.70 -8.26 -11.78
N THR A 111 -16.14 -8.97 -10.80
CA THR A 111 -15.23 -8.38 -9.80
C THR A 111 -14.02 -7.75 -10.47
N TRP A 112 -13.40 -8.47 -11.41
CA TRP A 112 -12.28 -7.96 -12.20
C TRP A 112 -12.68 -6.75 -13.04
N SER A 113 -13.80 -6.85 -13.77
CA SER A 113 -14.27 -5.75 -14.62
C SER A 113 -14.59 -4.48 -13.83
N LEU A 114 -15.20 -4.60 -12.64
CA LEU A 114 -15.45 -3.44 -11.78
C LEU A 114 -14.16 -2.89 -11.15
N GLY A 115 -13.21 -3.76 -10.82
CA GLY A 115 -11.89 -3.34 -10.35
C GLY A 115 -11.12 -2.55 -11.39
N ASP A 116 -11.17 -2.98 -12.65
CA ASP A 116 -10.48 -2.36 -13.79
C ASP A 116 -10.98 -0.92 -14.06
N MET A 117 -12.24 -0.63 -13.71
CA MET A 117 -12.78 0.73 -13.75
C MET A 117 -12.19 1.66 -12.67
N ILE A 118 -11.62 1.10 -11.60
CA ILE A 118 -11.01 1.85 -10.49
C ILE A 118 -9.51 2.01 -10.72
N GLY A 119 -8.84 0.97 -11.20
CA GLY A 119 -7.40 0.94 -11.46
C GLY A 119 -6.93 -0.45 -11.90
N GLU A 120 -5.62 -0.63 -12.02
CA GLU A 120 -5.03 -1.93 -12.34
C GLU A 120 -5.35 -2.94 -11.24
N VAL A 121 -6.07 -4.01 -11.58
CA VAL A 121 -6.41 -5.06 -10.63
C VAL A 121 -5.21 -5.97 -10.40
N LEU A 122 -4.74 -6.03 -9.16
CA LEU A 122 -3.64 -6.89 -8.74
C LEU A 122 -4.14 -8.24 -8.19
N ASP A 123 -5.31 -8.26 -7.56
CA ASP A 123 -5.88 -9.45 -6.93
C ASP A 123 -7.39 -9.31 -6.68
N ILE A 124 -8.09 -10.44 -6.54
CA ILE A 124 -9.50 -10.48 -6.10
C ILE A 124 -9.66 -11.43 -4.91
N ASP A 125 -10.44 -11.02 -3.93
CA ASP A 125 -10.81 -11.88 -2.80
C ASP A 125 -11.97 -12.79 -3.24
N ALA A 126 -11.62 -13.96 -3.75
CA ALA A 126 -12.59 -14.95 -4.22
C ALA A 126 -13.19 -15.80 -3.09
N GLY A 127 -12.80 -15.58 -1.83
CA GLY A 127 -13.21 -16.40 -0.69
C GLY A 127 -12.74 -17.86 -0.79
N ALA A 128 -13.15 -18.68 0.19
CA ALA A 128 -12.73 -20.08 0.28
C ALA A 128 -13.28 -20.97 -0.86
N LEU A 129 -14.45 -20.61 -1.39
CA LEU A 129 -15.13 -21.33 -2.48
C LEU A 129 -14.73 -20.82 -3.87
N ARG A 130 -13.88 -19.78 -3.94
CA ARG A 130 -13.38 -19.15 -5.18
C ARG A 130 -14.48 -18.62 -6.12
N ASP A 131 -15.64 -18.28 -5.54
CA ASP A 131 -16.83 -17.81 -6.27
C ASP A 131 -17.15 -16.33 -6.03
N CYS A 132 -16.36 -15.61 -5.22
CA CYS A 132 -16.60 -14.19 -4.88
C CYS A 132 -17.97 -13.92 -4.21
N VAL A 133 -18.71 -14.95 -3.80
CA VAL A 133 -20.04 -14.76 -3.22
C VAL A 133 -19.91 -14.35 -1.76
N GLY A 134 -20.47 -13.18 -1.41
CA GLY A 134 -20.36 -12.64 -0.06
C GLY A 134 -21.20 -11.39 0.17
N LYS A 135 -20.93 -10.68 1.27
CA LYS A 135 -21.59 -9.40 1.60
C LYS A 135 -21.19 -8.27 0.64
N PHE A 136 -20.03 -8.40 0.02
CA PHE A 136 -19.42 -7.45 -0.91
C PHE A 136 -18.40 -8.19 -1.76
N LEU A 137 -18.11 -7.65 -2.94
CA LEU A 137 -16.90 -8.02 -3.67
C LEU A 137 -15.71 -7.27 -3.09
N ARG A 138 -14.54 -7.88 -3.11
CA ARG A 138 -13.32 -7.21 -2.65
C ARG A 138 -12.21 -7.43 -3.66
N VAL A 139 -11.61 -6.32 -4.09
CA VAL A 139 -10.61 -6.28 -5.16
C VAL A 139 -9.41 -5.47 -4.67
N ARG A 140 -8.20 -5.92 -5.02
CA ARG A 140 -6.97 -5.18 -4.79
C ARG A 140 -6.63 -4.43 -6.07
N VAL A 141 -6.61 -3.10 -5.99
CA VAL A 141 -6.35 -2.22 -7.13
C VAL A 141 -5.12 -1.36 -6.88
N GLN A 142 -4.40 -1.06 -7.94
CA GLN A 142 -3.32 -0.09 -8.00
C GLN A 142 -3.67 1.01 -8.98
N PHE A 143 -3.37 2.27 -8.64
CA PHE A 143 -3.59 3.40 -9.55
C PHE A 143 -2.52 4.46 -9.35
N ASP A 144 -2.20 5.22 -10.40
CA ASP A 144 -1.23 6.31 -10.33
C ASP A 144 -1.89 7.59 -9.81
N ILE A 145 -1.44 8.08 -8.66
CA ILE A 145 -1.95 9.31 -8.02
C ILE A 145 -1.61 10.60 -8.78
N ASN A 146 -0.66 10.55 -9.72
CA ASN A 146 -0.30 11.69 -10.55
C ASN A 146 -1.13 11.75 -11.84
N LYS A 147 -1.87 10.69 -12.15
CA LYS A 147 -2.74 10.63 -13.33
C LYS A 147 -4.12 11.17 -12.96
N ASN A 148 -4.63 12.12 -13.73
CA ASN A 148 -5.99 12.60 -13.51
C ASN A 148 -6.99 11.58 -14.05
N PRO A 149 -8.05 11.23 -13.27
CA PRO A 149 -9.10 10.32 -13.73
C PRO A 149 -9.83 10.81 -14.99
N SER A 150 -9.80 12.11 -15.26
CA SER A 150 -10.42 12.73 -16.44
C SER A 150 -9.64 12.52 -17.74
N ASP A 151 -8.37 12.14 -17.67
CA ASP A 151 -7.52 11.99 -18.86
C ASP A 151 -7.77 10.66 -19.59
N ASP A 152 -8.52 9.73 -18.98
CA ASP A 152 -8.89 8.43 -19.56
C ASP A 152 -10.17 8.45 -20.40
N GLY A 153 -10.74 9.63 -20.68
CA GLY A 153 -11.79 9.81 -21.69
C GLY A 153 -13.06 9.00 -21.42
N VAL A 154 -13.85 9.46 -20.45
CA VAL A 154 -15.30 9.17 -20.39
C VAL A 154 -16.05 10.29 -21.07
#